data_AF-A0A0F9HHG3-F1
#
_entry.id   AF-A0A0F9HHG3-F1
#
_cell.length_a   1.000
_cell.length_b   1.000
_cell.length_c   1.000
_cell.angle_alpha   90.00
_cell.angle_beta   90.00
_cell.angle_gamma   90.00
#
_symmetry.space_group_name_H-M   'P 1'
#
loop_
_entity.id
_entity.type
_entity.pdbx_description
1 polymer ?
#
loop_
_entity_poly.entity_id
_entity_poly.type
_entity_poly.pdbx_seq_one_letter_code
_entity_poly.pdbx_strand_id
1 'polypeptide(L)'
;MDLTASQLSSIRTRPQRTRLWLGVYQPQTVFSAQIDQAGISKGAREITVTSLAGVPFNVSRGMTCYIGTLVGGRDIGRIRVISATATTIVVAENSYSWVNGWFLTVAKYHEPWTIFPRIVLTDDNIPVFYKDYDILYTDQNQYMQPVINMGPHYAGFLDSLSSGTYEQVWYSSSGTFDPTVGGGIASYDWAFEGGTPTGSTDADPGWVEYTGSG
;
A
#
# COMPACT_ATOMS: atom_id res chain seq x y z
N MET A 1 -16.80 -7.19 -36.08
CA MET A 1 -16.04 -6.01 -36.51
C MET A 1 -15.23 -6.45 -37.71
N ASP A 2 -15.64 -6.06 -38.91
CA ASP A 2 -15.00 -6.53 -40.14
C ASP A 2 -13.83 -5.63 -40.51
N LEU A 3 -12.68 -6.24 -40.80
CA LEU A 3 -11.50 -5.50 -41.23
C LEU A 3 -11.71 -4.97 -42.65
N THR A 4 -11.31 -3.72 -42.87
CA THR A 4 -11.31 -3.12 -44.20
C THR A 4 -10.32 -3.83 -45.13
N ALA A 5 -10.52 -3.73 -46.45
CA ALA A 5 -9.61 -4.30 -47.45
C ALA A 5 -8.15 -3.79 -47.29
N SER A 6 -7.98 -2.54 -46.85
CA SER A 6 -6.67 -1.96 -46.54
C SER A 6 -6.02 -2.62 -45.32
N GLN A 7 -6.76 -2.82 -44.23
CA GLN A 7 -6.27 -3.50 -43.03
C GLN A 7 -5.90 -4.97 -43.31
N LEU A 8 -6.69 -5.67 -44.14
CA LEU A 8 -6.36 -7.03 -44.59
C LEU A 8 -5.05 -7.07 -45.40
N SER A 9 -4.82 -6.06 -46.25
CA SER A 9 -3.55 -5.94 -46.99
C SER A 9 -2.36 -5.70 -46.05
N SER A 10 -2.53 -4.83 -45.05
CA SER A 10 -1.50 -4.56 -44.03
C SER A 10 -1.15 -5.80 -43.22
N ILE A 11 -2.12 -6.62 -42.81
CA ILE A 11 -1.88 -7.89 -42.07
C ILE A 11 -1.18 -8.95 -42.94
N ARG A 12 -1.37 -8.90 -44.27
CA ARG A 12 -0.77 -9.86 -45.22
C ARG A 12 0.67 -9.49 -45.63
N THR A 13 1.09 -8.24 -45.43
CA THR A 13 2.44 -7.77 -45.78
C THR A 13 3.46 -8.24 -44.73
N ARG A 14 4.67 -8.64 -45.13
CA ARG A 14 5.74 -9.03 -44.21
C ARG A 14 6.97 -8.13 -44.38
N PRO A 15 7.73 -7.86 -43.30
CA PRO A 15 7.57 -8.37 -41.92
C PRO A 15 6.48 -7.63 -41.13
N GLN A 16 5.78 -8.36 -40.25
CA GLN A 16 4.89 -7.78 -39.25
C GLN A 16 5.72 -7.31 -38.04
N ARG A 17 5.34 -6.18 -37.45
CA ARG A 17 5.93 -5.69 -36.21
C ARG A 17 4.81 -5.20 -35.29
N THR A 18 4.85 -5.65 -34.05
CA THR A 18 4.00 -5.12 -32.97
C THR A 18 4.88 -4.39 -31.97
N ARG A 19 4.39 -3.27 -31.44
CA ARG A 19 4.99 -2.60 -30.29
C ARG A 19 4.14 -2.93 -29.07
N LEU A 20 4.78 -3.47 -28.04
CA LEU A 20 4.15 -3.76 -26.75
C LEU A 20 4.78 -2.85 -25.70
N TRP A 21 3.97 -2.42 -24.74
CA TRP A 21 4.39 -1.60 -23.61
C TRP A 21 4.04 -2.37 -22.33
N LEU A 22 4.94 -2.33 -21.35
CA LEU A 22 4.75 -2.94 -20.03
C LEU A 22 5.01 -1.87 -18.98
N GLY A 23 3.99 -1.58 -18.17
CA GLY A 23 4.14 -0.82 -16.94
C GLY A 23 4.40 -1.78 -15.79
N VAL A 24 5.48 -1.58 -15.05
CA VAL A 24 5.75 -2.31 -13.80
C VAL A 24 5.66 -1.31 -12.67
N TYR A 25 4.70 -1.52 -11.76
CA TYR A 25 4.57 -0.69 -10.57
C TYR A 25 5.78 -0.91 -9.67
N GLN A 26 6.45 0.19 -9.30
CA GLN A 26 7.55 0.18 -8.35
C GLN A 26 7.12 0.95 -7.10
N PRO A 27 6.86 0.25 -5.97
CA PRO A 27 6.48 0.92 -4.74
C PRO A 27 7.56 1.90 -4.25
N GLN A 28 7.13 3.09 -3.82
CA GLN A 28 8.02 4.04 -3.16
C GLN A 28 8.46 3.51 -1.78
N THR A 29 9.73 3.73 -1.43
CA THR A 29 10.21 3.54 -0.06
C THR A 29 9.76 4.71 0.82
N VAL A 30 9.01 4.41 1.87
CA VAL A 30 8.49 5.39 2.83
C VAL A 30 9.50 5.66 3.94
N PHE A 31 10.13 4.59 4.42
CA PHE A 31 11.03 4.61 5.55
C PHE A 31 12.04 3.47 5.44
N SER A 32 13.30 3.74 5.78
CA SER A 32 14.33 2.71 5.91
C SER A 32 15.11 2.89 7.20
N ALA A 33 15.47 1.78 7.83
CA ALA A 33 16.16 1.76 9.10
C ALA A 33 17.07 0.54 9.23
N GLN A 34 18.03 0.60 10.14
CA GLN A 34 18.84 -0.53 10.54
C GLN A 34 18.45 -0.97 11.95
N ILE A 35 18.35 -2.27 12.19
CA ILE A 35 18.15 -2.82 13.52
C ILE A 35 19.35 -2.48 14.40
N ASP A 36 19.09 -1.80 15.51
CA ASP A 36 20.08 -1.38 16.51
C ASP A 36 19.67 -1.89 17.89
N GLN A 37 19.61 -3.22 18.00
CA GLN A 37 19.22 -3.91 19.22
C GLN A 37 19.95 -5.24 19.29
N ALA A 38 20.81 -5.40 20.30
CA ALA A 38 21.42 -6.69 20.61
C ALA A 38 20.44 -7.59 21.38
N GLY A 39 20.51 -8.90 21.16
CA GLY A 39 19.76 -9.89 21.95
C GLY A 39 18.23 -9.83 21.75
N ILE A 40 17.76 -9.44 20.57
CA ILE A 40 16.33 -9.38 20.25
C ILE A 40 15.74 -10.78 20.38
N SER A 41 14.63 -10.90 21.11
CA SER A 41 13.92 -12.16 21.25
C SER A 41 13.35 -12.62 19.91
N LYS A 42 13.37 -13.93 19.67
CA LYS A 42 12.69 -14.52 18.50
C LYS A 42 11.22 -14.11 18.51
N GLY A 43 10.73 -13.63 17.37
CA GLY A 43 9.34 -13.19 17.24
C GLY A 43 9.04 -11.83 17.88
N ALA A 44 10.06 -11.06 18.29
CA ALA A 44 9.85 -9.70 18.75
C ALA A 44 9.09 -8.88 17.70
N ARG A 45 8.14 -8.07 18.18
CA ARG A 45 7.32 -7.20 17.34
C ARG A 45 7.76 -5.75 17.41
N GLU A 46 8.26 -5.33 18.56
CA GLU A 46 8.81 -4.01 18.76
C GLU A 46 10.33 -4.11 18.65
N ILE A 47 10.89 -3.45 17.64
CA ILE A 47 12.31 -3.55 17.29
C ILE A 47 12.90 -2.15 17.36
N THR A 48 13.97 -2.00 18.13
CA THR A 48 14.73 -0.74 18.19
C THR A 48 15.59 -0.62 16.93
N VAL A 49 15.53 0.54 16.30
CA VAL A 49 16.16 0.81 15.01
C VAL A 49 16.84 2.18 14.99
N THR A 50 17.86 2.31 14.16
CA THR A 50 18.40 3.60 13.73
C THR A 50 17.81 3.96 12.36
N SER A 51 17.09 5.08 12.29
CA SER A 51 16.56 5.62 11.03
C SER A 51 17.68 5.93 10.04
N LEU A 52 17.53 5.48 8.79
CA LEU A 52 18.48 5.75 7.70
C LEU A 52 17.93 6.80 6.73
N ALA A 53 16.69 6.64 6.27
CA ALA A 53 16.04 7.57 5.36
C ALA A 53 14.51 7.50 5.44
N GLY A 54 13.85 8.49 4.84
CA GLY A 54 12.40 8.59 4.80
C GLY A 54 11.79 9.18 6.07
N VAL A 55 10.47 9.13 6.18
CA VAL A 55 9.71 9.74 7.27
C VAL A 55 8.95 8.64 8.01
N PRO A 56 9.30 8.31 9.26
CA PRO A 56 8.67 7.19 9.99
C PRO A 56 7.16 7.39 10.19
N PHE A 57 6.70 8.64 10.33
CA PHE A 57 5.28 8.94 10.52
C PHE A 57 4.43 8.71 9.26
N ASN A 58 5.05 8.55 8.08
CA ASN A 58 4.34 8.17 6.86
C ASN A 58 4.10 6.66 6.79
N VAL A 59 4.68 5.86 7.71
CA VAL A 59 4.43 4.43 7.80
C VAL A 59 3.03 4.20 8.34
N SER A 60 2.18 3.57 7.53
CA SER A 60 0.84 3.16 7.94
C SER A 60 0.77 1.66 8.25
N ARG A 61 -0.16 1.29 9.14
CA ARG A 61 -0.44 -0.12 9.44
C ARG A 61 -0.79 -0.85 8.16
N GLY A 62 -0.16 -2.00 7.94
CA GLY A 62 -0.43 -2.86 6.79
C GLY A 62 0.60 -2.73 5.66
N MET A 63 1.46 -1.71 5.67
CA MET A 63 2.52 -1.59 4.67
C MET A 63 3.49 -2.77 4.76
N THR A 64 4.13 -3.10 3.64
CA THR A 64 5.14 -4.15 3.56
C THR A 64 6.51 -3.61 3.96
N CYS A 65 7.13 -4.25 4.93
CA CYS A 65 8.53 -4.05 5.31
C CYS A 65 9.37 -5.20 4.76
N TYR A 66 10.32 -4.90 3.90
CA TYR A 66 11.33 -5.84 3.46
C TYR A 66 12.48 -5.93 4.47
N ILE A 67 13.03 -7.13 4.62
CA ILE A 67 14.10 -7.44 5.57
C ILE A 67 15.30 -7.94 4.77
N GLY A 68 16.47 -7.35 4.99
CA GLY A 68 17.68 -7.73 4.27
C GLY A 68 18.97 -7.59 5.06
N THR A 69 20.02 -8.25 4.56
CA THR A 69 21.38 -8.16 5.11
C THR A 69 22.13 -6.91 4.65
N LEU A 70 21.63 -6.23 3.61
CA LEU A 70 22.15 -4.99 3.06
C LEU A 70 21.06 -3.91 2.99
N VAL A 71 21.45 -2.63 2.90
CA VAL A 71 20.52 -1.51 2.72
C VAL A 71 19.66 -1.74 1.48
N GLY A 72 18.33 -1.70 1.65
CA GLY A 72 17.37 -1.97 0.57
C GLY A 72 17.22 -3.44 0.18
N GLY A 73 17.96 -4.35 0.83
CA GLY A 73 17.91 -5.79 0.61
C GLY A 73 16.56 -6.41 1.02
N ARG A 74 16.27 -7.57 0.42
CA ARG A 74 15.02 -8.33 0.64
C ARG A 74 15.28 -9.84 0.83
N ASP A 75 16.53 -10.19 1.08
CA ASP A 75 17.04 -11.57 1.06
C ASP A 75 16.59 -12.41 2.25
N ILE A 76 16.21 -11.78 3.36
CA ILE A 76 15.74 -12.48 4.55
C ILE A 76 14.22 -12.70 4.49
N GLY A 77 13.49 -11.71 3.99
CA GLY A 77 12.06 -11.85 3.79
C GLY A 77 11.31 -10.52 3.86
N ARG A 78 10.06 -10.62 4.30
CA ARG A 78 9.11 -9.52 4.31
C ARG A 78 8.11 -9.70 5.45
N ILE A 79 7.64 -8.59 6.00
CA ILE A 79 6.69 -8.58 7.10
C ILE A 79 5.77 -7.37 7.01
N ARG A 80 4.54 -7.51 7.51
CA ARG A 80 3.62 -6.41 7.67
C ARG A 80 4.06 -5.49 8.81
N VAL A 81 4.18 -4.20 8.53
CA VAL A 81 4.44 -3.18 9.56
C VAL A 81 3.13 -2.73 10.20
N ILE A 82 3.19 -2.34 11.47
CA ILE A 82 2.08 -1.79 12.24
C ILE A 82 2.25 -0.29 12.42
N SER A 83 3.44 0.15 12.81
CA SER A 83 3.78 1.56 12.97
C SER A 83 5.30 1.74 13.00
N ALA A 84 5.76 2.98 12.86
CA ALA A 84 7.16 3.33 13.05
C ALA A 84 7.31 4.70 13.73
N THR A 85 8.42 4.86 14.44
CA THR A 85 8.96 6.12 14.95
C THR A 85 10.42 6.24 14.49
N ALA A 86 11.12 7.29 14.91
CA ALA A 86 12.54 7.46 14.59
C ALA A 86 13.43 6.35 15.18
N THR A 87 13.03 5.73 16.29
CA THR A 87 13.84 4.76 17.05
C THR A 87 13.23 3.38 17.14
N THR A 88 11.98 3.20 16.74
CA THR A 88 11.25 1.95 16.92
C THR A 88 10.40 1.64 15.71
N ILE A 89 10.42 0.39 15.26
CA ILE A 89 9.45 -0.14 14.29
C ILE A 89 8.66 -1.26 14.94
N VAL A 90 7.33 -1.20 14.79
CA VAL A 90 6.42 -2.24 15.27
C VAL A 90 5.96 -3.06 14.07
N VAL A 91 6.16 -4.37 14.13
CA VAL A 91 5.77 -5.31 13.07
C VAL A 91 4.69 -6.27 13.55
N ALA A 92 4.06 -6.97 12.60
CA ALA A 92 3.10 -8.01 12.89
C ALA A 92 3.74 -9.19 13.66
N GLU A 93 2.90 -10.06 14.23
CA GLU A 93 3.37 -11.32 14.80
C GLU A 93 4.21 -12.11 13.79
N ASN A 94 5.31 -12.66 14.29
CA ASN A 94 6.29 -13.34 13.45
C ASN A 94 7.10 -14.35 14.26
N SER A 95 7.91 -15.13 13.55
CA SER A 95 8.81 -16.12 14.13
C SER A 95 10.27 -15.87 13.75
N TYR A 96 10.61 -14.66 13.31
CA TYR A 96 11.97 -14.30 12.91
C TYR A 96 12.92 -14.35 14.10
N SER A 97 14.09 -14.96 13.88
CA SER A 97 15.24 -14.82 14.77
C SER A 97 15.99 -13.55 14.36
N TRP A 98 15.55 -12.40 14.88
CA TRP A 98 16.11 -11.10 14.55
C TRP A 98 17.61 -11.02 14.85
N VAL A 99 18.36 -10.36 13.96
CA VAL A 99 19.80 -10.12 14.14
C VAL A 99 20.07 -8.63 14.09
N ASN A 100 20.89 -8.16 15.03
CA ASN A 100 21.36 -6.79 15.05
C ASN A 100 22.10 -6.44 13.75
N GLY A 101 21.87 -5.25 13.21
CA GLY A 101 22.49 -4.79 11.97
C GLY A 101 21.77 -5.17 10.67
N TRP A 102 20.70 -5.97 10.72
CA TRP A 102 19.81 -6.15 9.56
C TRP A 102 19.09 -4.86 9.18
N PHE A 103 18.69 -4.77 7.92
CA PHE A 103 18.05 -3.59 7.34
C PHE A 103 16.57 -3.83 7.11
N LEU A 104 15.78 -2.82 7.39
CA LEU A 104 14.33 -2.79 7.26
C LEU A 104 13.95 -1.68 6.27
N THR A 105 13.19 -2.04 5.24
CA THR A 105 12.74 -1.10 4.20
C THR A 105 11.22 -1.16 4.07
N VAL A 106 10.54 -0.13 4.55
CA VAL A 106 9.09 -0.02 4.43
C VAL A 106 8.73 0.58 3.08
N ALA A 107 7.97 -0.17 2.29
CA ALA A 107 7.44 0.26 1.01
C ALA A 107 5.98 0.69 1.16
N LYS A 108 5.56 1.70 0.39
CA LYS A 108 4.16 2.14 0.28
C LYS A 108 3.35 1.13 -0.54
N TYR A 109 3.24 -0.07 -0.01
CA TYR A 109 2.62 -1.20 -0.68
C TYR A 109 1.99 -2.12 0.37
N HIS A 110 0.76 -2.56 0.10
CA HIS A 110 -0.02 -3.40 1.00
C HIS A 110 -0.22 -4.76 0.33
N GLU A 111 0.59 -5.74 0.72
CA GLU A 111 0.40 -7.11 0.27
C GLU A 111 -0.80 -7.77 0.98
N PRO A 112 -1.40 -8.82 0.38
CA PRO A 112 -2.34 -9.68 1.08
C PRO A 112 -1.62 -10.38 2.25
N TRP A 113 -1.90 -9.94 3.47
CA TRP A 113 -1.33 -10.51 4.69
C TRP A 113 -2.34 -11.39 5.41
N THR A 114 -1.90 -12.54 5.91
CA THR A 114 -2.66 -13.30 6.90
C THR A 114 -2.70 -12.52 8.21
N ILE A 115 -3.91 -12.27 8.72
CA ILE A 115 -4.13 -11.66 10.02
C ILE A 115 -4.70 -12.74 10.93
N PHE A 116 -4.00 -13.02 12.03
CA PHE A 116 -4.41 -14.01 13.00
C PHE A 116 -5.18 -13.32 14.13
N PRO A 117 -6.42 -13.75 14.44
CA PRO A 117 -7.12 -13.24 15.60
C PRO A 117 -6.45 -13.73 16.88
N ARG A 118 -6.46 -12.89 17.92
CA ARG A 118 -5.90 -13.20 19.23
C ARG A 118 -7.02 -13.22 20.26
N ILE A 119 -7.02 -14.24 21.12
CA ILE A 119 -7.97 -14.37 22.23
C ILE A 119 -7.15 -14.42 23.51
N VAL A 120 -7.50 -13.56 24.47
CA VAL A 120 -6.89 -13.54 25.81
C VAL A 120 -7.99 -13.59 26.86
N LEU A 121 -7.67 -14.08 28.05
CA LEU A 121 -8.59 -14.06 29.18
C LEU A 121 -8.25 -12.87 30.07
N THR A 122 -9.26 -12.18 30.59
CA THR A 122 -9.09 -11.25 31.72
C THR A 122 -8.80 -12.03 33.01
N ASP A 123 -8.45 -11.33 34.09
CA ASP A 123 -8.25 -11.94 35.41
C ASP A 123 -9.50 -12.70 35.91
N ASP A 124 -10.69 -12.28 35.47
CA ASP A 124 -11.98 -12.93 35.74
C ASP A 124 -12.32 -14.07 34.75
N ASN A 125 -11.36 -14.54 33.95
CA ASN A 125 -11.56 -15.54 32.89
C ASN A 125 -12.58 -15.15 31.81
N ILE A 126 -12.73 -13.85 31.52
CA ILE A 126 -13.61 -13.39 30.44
C ILE A 126 -12.78 -13.32 29.14
N PRO A 127 -13.22 -13.95 28.04
CA PRO A 127 -12.49 -13.89 26.77
C PRO A 127 -12.60 -12.50 26.12
N VAL A 128 -11.46 -11.91 25.82
CA VAL A 128 -11.31 -10.70 25.02
C VAL A 128 -10.78 -11.09 23.65
N PHE A 129 -11.55 -10.76 22.62
CA PHE A 129 -11.24 -11.08 21.24
C PHE A 129 -10.57 -9.88 20.57
N TYR A 130 -9.52 -10.15 19.80
CA TYR A 130 -8.86 -9.17 18.97
C TYR A 130 -8.85 -9.65 17.52
N LYS A 131 -9.13 -8.74 16.58
CA LYS A 131 -9.10 -9.00 15.13
C LYS A 131 -7.66 -9.21 14.61
N ASP A 132 -6.73 -8.52 15.24
CA ASP A 132 -5.28 -8.61 15.04
C ASP A 132 -4.62 -8.67 16.43
N TYR A 133 -3.33 -8.47 16.58
CA TYR A 133 -2.70 -8.52 17.92
C TYR A 133 -3.23 -7.46 18.91
N ASP A 134 -3.51 -6.26 18.41
CA ASP A 134 -3.73 -5.03 19.17
C ASP A 134 -5.01 -4.28 18.76
N ILE A 135 -5.84 -4.90 17.92
CA ILE A 135 -7.13 -4.34 17.49
C ILE A 135 -8.25 -5.10 18.19
N LEU A 136 -8.85 -4.48 19.20
CA LEU A 136 -9.97 -5.05 19.92
C LEU A 136 -11.14 -5.32 18.98
N TYR A 137 -11.74 -6.50 19.11
CA TYR A 137 -12.97 -6.86 18.44
C TYR A 137 -14.15 -6.37 19.29
N THR A 138 -14.94 -5.45 18.74
CA THR A 138 -16.04 -4.77 19.43
C THR A 138 -17.35 -5.01 18.69
N ASP A 139 -17.42 -4.49 17.48
CA ASP A 139 -18.65 -4.25 16.75
C ASP A 139 -18.48 -4.38 15.24
N GLN A 140 -17.38 -4.99 14.77
CA GLN A 140 -17.04 -5.06 13.35
C GLN A 140 -18.04 -5.89 12.51
N ASN A 141 -18.94 -6.65 13.15
CA ASN A 141 -20.07 -7.32 12.50
C ASN A 141 -21.38 -6.50 12.51
N GLN A 142 -21.42 -5.39 13.24
CA GLN A 142 -22.58 -4.52 13.38
C GLN A 142 -22.37 -3.18 12.66
N TYR A 143 -21.20 -2.56 12.87
CA TYR A 143 -20.77 -1.33 12.21
C TYR A 143 -19.59 -1.67 11.31
N MET A 144 -19.90 -1.96 10.06
CA MET A 144 -18.89 -2.27 9.07
C MET A 144 -18.22 -0.97 8.60
N GLN A 145 -16.94 -1.07 8.25
CA GLN A 145 -16.25 0.08 7.67
C GLN A 145 -16.72 0.30 6.22
N PRO A 146 -16.76 1.56 5.74
CA PRO A 146 -17.07 1.85 4.36
C PRO A 146 -16.16 1.10 3.38
N VAL A 147 -16.73 0.64 2.28
CA VAL A 147 -16.01 0.01 1.18
C VAL A 147 -15.74 1.07 0.13
N ILE A 148 -14.47 1.42 -0.05
CA ILE A 148 -14.03 2.41 -1.03
C ILE A 148 -13.89 1.74 -2.39
N ASN A 149 -14.45 2.38 -3.43
CA ASN A 149 -14.24 2.01 -4.82
C ASN A 149 -13.38 3.09 -5.51
N MET A 150 -12.14 2.74 -5.84
CA MET A 150 -11.20 3.64 -6.53
C MET A 150 -11.08 3.34 -8.03
N GLY A 151 -11.94 2.48 -8.57
CA GLY A 151 -11.84 2.02 -9.95
C GLY A 151 -10.67 1.05 -10.21
N PRO A 152 -10.48 0.63 -11.47
CA PRO A 152 -9.38 -0.25 -11.86
C PRO A 152 -8.05 0.50 -11.90
N HIS A 153 -6.94 -0.25 -11.92
CA HIS A 153 -5.62 0.33 -12.21
C HIS A 153 -5.62 1.02 -13.58
N TYR A 154 -4.97 2.19 -13.64
CA TYR A 154 -4.81 2.98 -14.85
C TYR A 154 -3.36 2.97 -15.32
N ALA A 155 -3.14 2.78 -16.63
CA ALA A 155 -1.83 2.90 -17.25
C ALA A 155 -1.98 3.80 -18.50
N GLY A 156 -1.53 5.05 -18.38
CA GLY A 156 -1.55 6.06 -19.44
C GLY A 156 -0.16 6.42 -19.94
N PHE A 157 -0.11 7.17 -21.04
CA PHE A 157 1.11 7.82 -21.51
C PHE A 157 1.05 9.29 -21.12
N LEU A 158 2.21 9.88 -20.80
CA LEU A 158 2.29 11.32 -20.61
C LEU A 158 2.19 12.01 -21.98
N ASP A 159 1.15 12.80 -22.18
CA ASP A 159 0.93 13.54 -23.41
C ASP A 159 1.65 14.89 -23.35
N SER A 160 2.31 15.25 -24.44
CA SER A 160 2.97 16.57 -24.56
C SER A 160 1.98 17.58 -25.15
N LEU A 161 1.44 18.42 -24.28
CA LEU A 161 0.50 19.49 -24.60
C LEU A 161 1.20 20.85 -24.48
N SER A 162 0.57 21.91 -24.99
CA SER A 162 1.12 23.28 -24.90
C SER A 162 1.30 23.77 -23.46
N SER A 163 0.60 23.17 -22.50
CA SER A 163 0.68 23.47 -21.07
C SER A 163 1.69 22.59 -20.29
N GLY A 164 2.29 21.58 -20.91
CA GLY A 164 3.25 20.69 -20.25
C GLY A 164 3.15 19.24 -20.73
N THR A 165 3.93 18.36 -20.11
CA THR A 165 3.88 16.91 -20.35
C THR A 165 3.25 16.23 -19.13
N TYR A 166 2.00 15.81 -19.26
CA TYR A 166 1.23 15.20 -18.17
C TYR A 166 0.16 14.24 -18.69
N GLU A 167 -0.42 13.48 -17.77
CA GLU A 167 -1.63 12.70 -17.99
C GLU A 167 -2.67 13.06 -16.93
N GLN A 168 -3.96 13.04 -17.29
CA GLN A 168 -5.04 13.34 -16.35
C GLN A 168 -5.94 12.13 -16.12
N VAL A 169 -6.24 11.86 -14.84
CA VAL A 169 -7.14 10.78 -14.43
C VAL A 169 -8.28 11.37 -13.61
N TRP A 170 -9.51 11.00 -13.94
CA TRP A 170 -10.70 11.45 -13.21
C TRP A 170 -10.99 10.52 -12.03
N TYR A 171 -11.07 11.08 -10.82
CA TYR A 171 -11.42 10.39 -9.59
C TYR A 171 -12.81 10.80 -9.11
N SER A 172 -13.57 9.80 -8.64
CA SER A 172 -14.89 9.98 -8.04
C SER A 172 -15.14 8.92 -6.99
N SER A 173 -16.00 9.23 -6.02
CA SER A 173 -16.48 8.27 -5.02
C SER A 173 -17.48 7.25 -5.57
N SER A 174 -17.82 7.31 -6.86
CA SER A 174 -18.84 6.46 -7.48
C SER A 174 -18.62 4.98 -7.18
N GLY A 175 -19.65 4.33 -6.64
CA GLY A 175 -19.62 2.92 -6.24
C GLY A 175 -18.98 2.64 -4.86
N THR A 176 -18.49 3.66 -4.15
CA THR A 176 -18.13 3.58 -2.72
C THR A 176 -19.43 3.51 -1.90
N PHE A 177 -19.48 2.67 -0.86
CA PHE A 177 -20.68 2.56 -0.02
C PHE A 177 -20.34 2.13 1.42
N ASP A 178 -21.24 2.46 2.35
CA ASP A 178 -21.21 1.92 3.72
C ASP A 178 -22.18 0.73 3.81
N PRO A 179 -21.71 -0.49 4.12
CA PRO A 179 -22.58 -1.65 4.25
C PRO A 179 -23.44 -1.64 5.52
N THR A 180 -23.19 -0.73 6.46
CA THR A 180 -23.97 -0.58 7.69
C THR A 180 -25.39 -0.11 7.36
N VAL A 181 -26.41 -0.75 7.94
CA VAL A 181 -27.82 -0.38 7.71
C VAL A 181 -28.06 1.04 8.21
N GLY A 182 -28.48 1.94 7.31
CA GLY A 182 -28.65 3.37 7.61
C GLY A 182 -27.34 4.15 7.75
N GLY A 183 -26.21 3.50 7.48
CA GLY A 183 -24.89 4.12 7.42
C GLY A 183 -24.71 4.99 6.17
N GLY A 184 -23.73 5.87 6.24
CA GLY A 184 -23.38 6.79 5.17
C GLY A 184 -21.93 7.22 5.33
N ILE A 185 -21.28 7.53 4.20
CA ILE A 185 -19.90 7.99 4.20
C ILE A 185 -19.88 9.44 4.68
N ALA A 186 -19.31 9.67 5.87
CA ALA A 186 -19.27 10.99 6.50
C ALA A 186 -18.16 11.89 5.93
N SER A 187 -17.05 11.31 5.48
CA SER A 187 -15.87 12.04 5.02
C SER A 187 -15.04 11.20 4.04
N TYR A 188 -14.27 11.87 3.20
CA TYR A 188 -13.33 11.27 2.26
C TYR A 188 -11.91 11.75 2.57
N ASP A 189 -10.94 10.89 2.28
CA ASP A 189 -9.52 11.21 2.36
C ASP A 189 -8.80 10.49 1.20
N TRP A 190 -8.59 11.24 0.13
CA TRP A 190 -7.91 10.77 -1.07
C TRP A 190 -6.43 11.12 -1.00
N ALA A 191 -5.59 10.16 -1.38
CA ALA A 191 -4.16 10.38 -1.56
C ALA A 191 -3.76 10.01 -3.00
N PHE A 192 -3.21 10.98 -3.72
CA PHE A 192 -2.73 10.84 -5.09
C PHE A 192 -1.21 10.94 -5.10
N GLU A 193 -0.54 9.79 -5.04
CA GLU A 193 0.91 9.75 -5.15
C GLU A 193 1.34 10.23 -6.54
N GLY A 194 2.34 11.11 -6.61
CA GLY A 194 2.79 11.71 -7.89
C GLY A 194 1.76 12.62 -8.59
N GLY A 195 0.57 12.78 -8.03
CA GLY A 195 -0.52 13.58 -8.58
C GLY A 195 -0.54 15.02 -8.08
N THR A 196 -1.16 15.90 -8.87
CA THR A 196 -1.53 17.26 -8.48
C THR A 196 -3.05 17.41 -8.63
N PRO A 197 -3.80 17.67 -7.54
CA PRO A 197 -3.32 17.76 -6.15
C PRO A 197 -2.81 16.42 -5.62
N THR A 198 -2.05 16.44 -4.51
CA THR A 198 -1.54 15.21 -3.86
C THR A 198 -2.58 14.50 -2.98
N GLY A 199 -3.74 15.11 -2.78
CA GLY A 199 -4.86 14.55 -2.04
C GLY A 199 -6.09 15.45 -2.08
N SER A 200 -7.22 14.96 -1.56
CA SER A 200 -8.48 15.69 -1.51
C SER A 200 -9.39 15.14 -0.39
N THR A 201 -10.29 15.99 0.12
CA THR A 201 -11.37 15.57 1.04
C THR A 201 -12.75 15.63 0.39
N ASP A 202 -12.82 16.02 -0.89
CA ASP A 202 -14.05 16.03 -1.66
C ASP A 202 -14.48 14.61 -2.00
N ALA A 203 -15.79 14.36 -2.04
CA ALA A 203 -16.32 13.07 -2.50
C ALA A 203 -15.87 12.76 -3.93
N ASP A 204 -15.85 13.78 -4.80
CA ASP A 204 -15.45 13.67 -6.19
C ASP A 204 -14.32 14.67 -6.50
N PRO A 205 -13.05 14.27 -6.30
CA PRO A 205 -11.89 15.14 -6.52
C PRO A 205 -11.73 15.63 -7.96
N GLY A 206 -12.30 14.90 -8.93
CA GLY A 206 -12.24 15.26 -10.35
C GLY A 206 -10.90 14.92 -10.99
N TRP A 207 -10.38 15.80 -11.84
CA TRP A 207 -9.13 15.58 -12.57
C TRP A 207 -7.91 15.73 -11.66
N VAL A 208 -7.08 14.69 -11.62
CA VAL A 208 -5.76 14.69 -11.00
C VAL A 208 -4.72 14.59 -12.11
N GLU A 209 -3.74 15.51 -12.09
CA GLU A 209 -2.66 15.58 -13.07
C GLU A 209 -1.43 14.82 -12.59
N TYR A 210 -0.87 13.97 -13.45
CA TYR A 210 0.35 13.20 -13.22
C TYR A 210 1.44 13.63 -14.20
N THR A 211 2.60 14.03 -13.68
CA THR A 211 3.78 14.38 -14.51
C THR A 211 4.83 13.26 -14.53
N GLY A 212 4.50 12.11 -13.94
CA GLY A 212 5.40 10.99 -13.75
C GLY A 212 4.67 9.79 -13.15
N SER A 213 5.43 8.84 -12.61
CA SER A 213 4.86 7.72 -11.87
C SER A 213 4.19 8.20 -10.58
N GLY A 214 3.01 7.64 -10.32
CA GLY A 214 2.19 7.83 -9.12
C GLY A 214 1.49 6.55 -8.72
#